data_AF-A0A7C9D443-F1
#
_entry.id   AF-A0A7C9D443-F1
#
_cell.length_a   1.000
_cell.length_b   1.000
_cell.length_c   1.000
_cell.angle_alpha   90.00
_cell.angle_beta   90.00
_cell.angle_gamma   90.00
#
_symmetry.space_group_name_H-M   'P 1'
#
loop_
_entity.id
_entity.type
_entity.pdbx_description
1 polymer ?
#
loop_
_entity_poly.entity_id
_entity_poly.type
_entity_poly.pdbx_seq_one_letter_code
_entity_poly.pdbx_strand_id
1 'polypeptide(L)'
;DELRMPVAGEDRNLMLVDTKTRVRPRLPTEPQGRNGRLQLMCYKYLWDNLASEKFPADQFFEYFSLDSGYILSDEVKRLMVQSDFTAETLGDIVGYFSNFCSVLPCAQDQLLLRYELQEDDSLIGEDEFPYDDNWLKAQIQSSLEFWQGEREARFPPPKEHWKCRYCQFASLCPSQTDAYSHMSSK
;
A
#
# COMPACT_ATOMS: atom_id res chain seq x y z
N ASP A 1 5.09 0.62 -9.80
CA ASP A 1 5.59 -0.35 -8.81
C ASP A 1 6.45 -1.37 -9.52
N GLU A 2 7.62 -1.65 -8.96
CA GLU A 2 8.66 -2.50 -9.54
C GLU A 2 9.19 -3.45 -8.45
N LEU A 3 9.33 -4.73 -8.79
CA LEU A 3 10.06 -5.71 -7.99
C LEU A 3 11.48 -5.78 -8.55
N ARG A 4 12.46 -5.24 -7.81
CA ARG A 4 13.87 -5.34 -8.22
C ARG A 4 14.45 -6.63 -7.69
N MET A 5 14.75 -7.54 -8.61
CA MET A 5 15.51 -8.74 -8.29
C MET A 5 16.92 -8.34 -7.84
N PRO A 6 17.50 -9.01 -6.84
CA PRO A 6 18.85 -8.71 -6.41
C PRO A 6 19.84 -8.90 -7.55
N VAL A 7 20.75 -7.94 -7.72
CA VAL A 7 21.90 -8.11 -8.61
C VAL A 7 22.82 -9.13 -7.93
N ALA A 8 23.19 -10.20 -8.63
CA ALA A 8 23.95 -11.33 -8.11
C ALA A 8 24.99 -10.92 -7.04
N GLY A 9 24.66 -11.17 -5.77
CA GLY A 9 25.35 -10.73 -4.56
C GLY A 9 24.80 -11.45 -3.32
N GLU A 10 25.28 -11.13 -2.11
CA GLU A 10 24.92 -11.84 -0.87
C GLU A 10 23.42 -11.73 -0.50
N ASP A 11 22.75 -10.67 -0.94
CA ASP A 11 21.32 -10.48 -0.72
C ASP A 11 20.50 -11.22 -1.79
N ARG A 12 19.74 -12.24 -1.38
CA ARG A 12 18.89 -13.04 -2.28
C ARG A 12 17.44 -12.54 -2.35
N ASN A 13 17.10 -11.56 -1.53
CA ASN A 13 15.73 -11.08 -1.39
C ASN A 13 15.46 -9.93 -2.35
N LEU A 14 14.24 -9.84 -2.85
CA LEU A 14 13.83 -8.75 -3.74
C LEU A 14 13.68 -7.43 -2.99
N MET A 15 13.90 -6.32 -3.68
CA MET A 15 13.64 -4.98 -3.17
C MET A 15 12.34 -4.44 -3.78
N LEU A 16 11.47 -3.90 -2.93
CA LEU A 16 10.23 -3.27 -3.35
C LEU A 16 10.48 -1.80 -3.70
N VAL A 17 10.11 -1.42 -4.92
CA VAL A 17 10.29 -0.06 -5.43
C VAL A 17 8.96 0.49 -5.93
N ASP A 18 8.63 1.71 -5.51
CA ASP A 18 7.46 2.44 -5.99
C ASP A 18 7.90 3.74 -6.63
N THR A 19 7.53 3.90 -7.90
CA THR A 19 7.87 5.07 -8.70
C THR A 19 6.71 6.05 -8.68
N LYS A 20 6.94 7.23 -8.10
CA LYS A 20 6.00 8.34 -8.05
C LYS A 20 6.36 9.42 -9.06
N THR A 21 5.42 9.74 -9.94
CA THR A 21 5.58 10.86 -10.87
C THR A 21 5.26 12.20 -10.20
N ARG A 22 5.98 13.24 -10.62
CA ARG A 22 5.85 14.59 -10.06
C ARG A 22 5.83 15.61 -11.18
N VAL A 23 4.98 16.63 -11.03
CA VAL A 23 4.95 17.78 -11.93
C VAL A 23 6.09 18.76 -11.65
N ARG A 24 6.59 18.81 -10.41
CA ARG A 24 7.69 19.71 -10.03
C ARG A 24 9.00 18.91 -9.92
N PRO A 25 10.14 19.41 -10.45
CA PRO A 25 11.43 18.74 -10.43
C PRO A 25 12.10 18.87 -9.05
N ARG A 26 11.40 18.41 -8.01
CA ARG A 26 11.89 18.39 -6.63
C ARG A 26 11.19 17.29 -5.85
N LEU A 27 11.94 16.70 -4.93
CA LEU A 27 11.41 15.72 -3.98
C LEU A 27 10.20 16.28 -3.21
N PRO A 28 9.25 15.42 -2.83
CA PRO A 28 8.16 15.83 -1.96
C PRO A 28 8.69 16.29 -0.59
N THR A 29 7.94 17.17 0.07
CA THR A 29 8.17 17.42 1.49
C THR A 29 7.82 16.17 2.29
N GLU A 30 8.35 16.03 3.50
CA GLU A 30 8.10 14.86 4.35
C GLU A 30 6.61 14.47 4.49
N PRO A 31 5.65 15.40 4.71
CA PRO A 31 4.23 15.03 4.77
C PRO A 31 3.64 14.49 3.46
N GLN A 32 4.23 14.87 2.32
CA GLN A 32 3.82 14.39 0.99
C GLN A 32 4.45 13.01 0.69
N GLY A 33 5.65 12.74 1.20
CA GLY A 33 6.34 11.45 1.06
C GLY A 33 5.79 10.36 1.97
N ARG A 34 5.24 10.71 3.14
CA ARG A 34 4.66 9.76 4.12
C ARG A 34 3.69 8.75 3.49
N ASN A 35 2.83 9.18 2.58
CA ASN A 35 1.86 8.29 1.93
C ASN A 35 2.54 7.25 1.03
N GLY A 36 3.60 7.64 0.32
CA GLY A 36 4.40 6.69 -0.48
C GLY A 36 5.08 5.67 0.42
N ARG A 37 5.63 6.10 1.56
CA ARG A 37 6.27 5.19 2.52
C ARG A 37 5.26 4.21 3.10
N LEU A 38 4.09 4.70 3.51
CA LEU A 38 2.99 3.87 3.99
C LEU A 38 2.56 2.84 2.95
N GLN A 39 2.41 3.25 1.68
CA GLN A 39 2.05 2.35 0.59
C GLN A 39 3.06 1.21 0.41
N LEU A 40 4.36 1.52 0.32
CA LEU A 40 5.40 0.50 0.21
C LEU A 40 5.47 -0.42 1.43
N MET A 41 5.31 0.12 2.64
CA MET A 41 5.24 -0.70 3.85
C MET A 41 4.03 -1.65 3.82
N CYS A 42 2.86 -1.19 3.35
CA CYS A 42 1.70 -2.08 3.13
C CYS A 42 2.02 -3.18 2.10
N TYR A 43 2.67 -2.85 0.99
CA TYR A 43 3.06 -3.84 -0.01
C TYR A 43 4.03 -4.87 0.55
N LYS A 44 5.04 -4.45 1.32
CA LYS A 44 5.95 -5.37 2.01
C LYS A 44 5.20 -6.27 2.97
N TYR A 45 4.32 -5.70 3.80
CA TYR A 45 3.52 -6.48 4.74
C TYR A 45 2.69 -7.54 4.01
N LEU A 46 1.97 -7.17 2.94
CA LEU A 46 1.19 -8.12 2.15
C LEU A 46 2.08 -9.20 1.50
N TRP A 47 3.21 -8.79 0.91
CA TRP A 47 4.16 -9.71 0.28
C TRP A 47 4.72 -10.73 1.27
N ASP A 48 5.24 -10.26 2.40
CA ASP A 48 5.88 -11.12 3.40
C ASP A 48 4.87 -12.05 4.06
N ASN A 49 3.62 -11.61 4.28
CA ASN A 49 2.56 -12.49 4.76
C ASN A 49 2.19 -13.56 3.71
N LEU A 50 2.15 -13.22 2.42
CA LEU A 50 1.94 -14.21 1.35
C LEU A 50 3.08 -15.23 1.25
N ALA A 51 4.32 -14.80 1.48
CA ALA A 51 5.51 -15.63 1.38
C ALA A 51 5.72 -16.54 2.60
N SER A 52 5.52 -15.99 3.81
CA SER A 52 5.85 -16.67 5.07
C SER A 52 4.66 -17.33 5.76
N GLU A 53 3.45 -16.81 5.56
CA GLU A 53 2.23 -17.36 6.13
C GLU A 53 1.42 -18.06 5.04
N LYS A 54 0.59 -19.03 5.43
CA LYS A 54 -0.39 -19.58 4.48
C LYS A 54 -1.50 -18.56 4.31
N PHE A 55 -1.76 -18.16 3.07
CA PHE A 55 -2.92 -17.34 2.74
C PHE A 55 -4.18 -17.89 3.43
N PRO A 56 -4.95 -17.06 4.17
CA PRO A 56 -6.06 -17.52 5.00
C PRO A 56 -7.30 -17.83 4.15
N ALA A 57 -7.23 -18.90 3.35
CA ALA A 57 -8.23 -19.25 2.35
C ALA A 57 -9.64 -19.41 2.93
N ASP A 58 -9.77 -20.06 4.09
CA ASP A 58 -11.07 -20.27 4.74
C ASP A 58 -11.74 -18.94 5.12
N GLN A 59 -10.98 -18.02 5.72
CA GLN A 59 -11.45 -16.68 6.09
C GLN A 59 -11.78 -15.85 4.85
N PHE A 60 -10.99 -15.99 3.79
CA PHE A 60 -11.25 -15.34 2.50
C PHE A 60 -12.59 -15.80 1.91
N PHE A 61 -12.83 -17.11 1.84
CA PHE A 61 -14.08 -17.64 1.31
C PHE A 61 -15.29 -17.25 2.18
N GLU A 62 -15.15 -17.32 3.51
CA GLU A 62 -16.20 -16.90 4.45
C GLU A 62 -16.52 -15.41 4.32
N TYR A 63 -15.51 -14.55 4.35
CA TYR A 63 -15.68 -13.09 4.31
C TYR A 63 -16.35 -12.61 3.03
N PHE A 64 -15.95 -13.16 1.87
CA PHE A 64 -16.53 -12.80 0.58
C PHE A 64 -17.78 -13.64 0.22
N SER A 65 -18.21 -14.56 1.09
CA SER A 65 -19.33 -15.48 0.83
C SER A 65 -19.17 -16.26 -0.48
N LEU A 66 -17.96 -16.77 -0.72
CA LEU A 66 -17.57 -17.50 -1.92
C LEU A 66 -17.62 -19.02 -1.66
N ASP A 67 -18.09 -19.77 -2.65
CA ASP A 67 -18.08 -21.24 -2.63
C ASP A 67 -16.75 -21.77 -3.19
N SER A 68 -15.92 -22.37 -2.33
CA SER A 68 -14.65 -22.96 -2.75
C SER A 68 -14.85 -24.17 -3.67
N GLY A 69 -15.99 -24.87 -3.58
CA GLY A 69 -16.37 -25.97 -4.46
C GLY A 69 -16.95 -25.53 -5.81
N TYR A 70 -17.06 -24.22 -6.05
CA TYR A 70 -17.61 -23.71 -7.30
C TYR A 70 -16.78 -24.16 -8.50
N ILE A 71 -17.42 -24.91 -9.39
CA ILE A 71 -16.80 -25.44 -10.61
C ILE A 71 -16.56 -24.29 -11.59
N LEU A 72 -15.33 -24.19 -12.07
CA LEU A 72 -14.90 -23.15 -12.98
C LEU A 72 -15.55 -23.30 -14.37
N SER A 73 -15.78 -22.18 -15.05
CA SER A 73 -16.35 -22.22 -16.41
C SER A 73 -15.35 -22.80 -17.42
N ASP A 74 -15.87 -23.35 -18.52
CA ASP A 74 -15.02 -23.87 -19.60
C ASP A 74 -14.08 -22.82 -20.18
N GLU A 75 -14.48 -21.55 -20.17
CA GLU A 75 -13.63 -20.43 -20.60
C GLU A 75 -12.41 -20.28 -19.69
N VAL A 76 -12.64 -20.26 -18.39
CA VAL A 76 -11.59 -20.13 -17.38
C VAL A 76 -10.66 -21.35 -17.42
N LYS A 77 -11.21 -22.57 -17.57
CA LYS A 77 -10.42 -23.79 -17.76
C LYS A 77 -9.55 -23.76 -19.02
N ARG A 78 -10.08 -23.26 -20.15
CA ARG A 78 -9.30 -23.11 -21.40
C ARG A 78 -8.11 -22.17 -21.23
N LEU A 79 -8.26 -21.06 -20.50
CA LEU A 79 -7.17 -20.11 -20.24
C LEU A 79 -6.04 -20.73 -19.40
N MET A 80 -6.39 -21.61 -18.44
CA MET A 80 -5.37 -22.27 -17.61
C MET A 80 -4.55 -23.28 -18.39
N VAL A 81 -5.17 -24.04 -19.30
CA VAL A 81 -4.46 -24.99 -20.17
C VAL A 81 -3.43 -24.27 -21.04
N GLN A 82 -3.67 -23.03 -21.44
CA GLN A 82 -2.69 -22.21 -22.17
C GLN A 82 -1.50 -21.77 -21.32
N SER A 83 -1.62 -21.84 -19.99
CA SER A 83 -0.62 -21.39 -19.01
C SER A 83 0.01 -22.56 -18.24
N ASP A 84 -0.07 -23.79 -18.76
CA ASP A 84 0.44 -25.03 -18.14
C ASP A 84 -0.06 -25.27 -16.69
N PHE A 85 -1.28 -24.83 -16.41
CA PHE A 85 -1.93 -24.97 -15.10
C PHE A 85 -3.31 -25.63 -15.26
N THR A 86 -3.75 -26.41 -14.27
CA THR A 86 -5.09 -27.04 -14.27
C THR A 86 -5.74 -26.92 -12.89
N ALA A 87 -7.01 -26.50 -12.88
CA ALA A 87 -7.85 -26.41 -11.69
C ALA A 87 -9.32 -26.68 -12.09
N GLU A 88 -10.07 -27.35 -11.22
CA GLU A 88 -11.49 -27.66 -11.44
C GLU A 88 -12.40 -26.68 -10.71
N THR A 89 -11.98 -26.26 -9.52
CA THR A 89 -12.76 -25.44 -8.59
C THR A 89 -12.06 -24.12 -8.25
N LEU A 90 -12.81 -23.14 -7.73
CA LEU A 90 -12.23 -21.91 -7.18
C LEU A 90 -11.22 -22.22 -6.06
N GLY A 91 -11.51 -23.24 -5.22
CA GLY A 91 -10.61 -23.73 -4.19
C GLY A 91 -9.25 -24.18 -4.72
N ASP A 92 -9.23 -24.87 -5.87
CA ASP A 92 -7.98 -25.31 -6.51
C ASP A 92 -7.11 -24.13 -6.95
N ILE A 93 -7.73 -23.06 -7.49
CA ILE A 93 -7.00 -21.83 -7.87
C ILE A 93 -6.36 -21.19 -6.63
N VAL A 94 -7.13 -21.00 -5.57
CA VAL A 94 -6.64 -20.37 -4.33
C VAL A 94 -5.56 -21.24 -3.68
N GLY A 95 -5.71 -22.57 -3.72
CA GLY A 95 -4.70 -23.51 -3.25
C GLY A 95 -3.39 -23.41 -4.04
N TYR A 96 -3.47 -23.35 -5.38
CA TYR A 96 -2.29 -23.15 -6.22
C TYR A 96 -1.60 -21.81 -5.94
N PHE A 97 -2.38 -20.73 -5.87
CA PHE A 97 -1.88 -19.40 -5.53
C PHE A 97 -1.13 -19.42 -4.19
N SER A 98 -1.73 -20.01 -3.16
CA SER A 98 -1.14 -20.09 -1.82
C SER A 98 0.16 -20.89 -1.81
N ASN A 99 0.19 -22.03 -2.52
CA ASN A 99 1.38 -22.86 -2.64
C ASN A 99 2.49 -22.15 -3.41
N PHE A 100 2.15 -21.45 -4.49
CA PHE A 100 3.09 -20.66 -5.28
C PHE A 100 3.69 -19.52 -4.45
N CYS A 101 2.87 -18.79 -3.69
CA CYS A 101 3.37 -17.72 -2.84
C CYS A 101 4.29 -18.23 -1.74
N SER A 102 4.02 -19.41 -1.17
CA SER A 102 4.84 -20.00 -0.09
C SER A 102 6.29 -20.34 -0.46
N VAL A 103 6.63 -20.36 -1.75
CA VAL A 103 8.01 -20.58 -2.23
C VAL A 103 8.73 -19.29 -2.61
N LEU A 104 8.04 -18.14 -2.54
CA LEU A 104 8.64 -16.83 -2.79
C LEU A 104 9.50 -16.41 -1.59
N PRO A 105 10.65 -15.74 -1.82
CA PRO A 105 11.41 -15.17 -0.73
C PRO A 105 10.69 -13.95 -0.14
N CYS A 106 10.88 -13.69 1.15
CA CYS A 106 10.50 -12.40 1.75
C CYS A 106 11.22 -11.24 1.06
N ALA A 107 10.61 -10.06 1.07
CA ALA A 107 11.23 -8.85 0.56
C ALA A 107 12.28 -8.32 1.55
N GLN A 108 13.25 -7.56 1.04
CA GLN A 108 14.20 -6.82 1.89
C GLN A 108 13.47 -5.88 2.85
N ASP A 109 14.10 -5.60 4.00
CA ASP A 109 13.58 -4.60 4.95
C ASP A 109 13.88 -3.17 4.50
N GLN A 110 14.78 -2.99 3.53
CA GLN A 110 15.02 -1.70 2.89
C GLN A 110 14.04 -1.50 1.73
N LEU A 111 13.34 -0.35 1.73
CA LEU A 111 12.34 0.02 0.73
C LEU A 111 12.78 1.28 -0.02
N LEU A 112 12.37 1.41 -1.28
CA LEU A 112 12.82 2.50 -2.16
C LEU A 112 11.64 3.22 -2.81
N LEU A 113 11.47 4.51 -2.51
CA LEU A 113 10.63 5.40 -3.32
C LEU A 113 11.48 6.08 -4.37
N ARG A 114 11.09 5.95 -5.63
CA ARG A 114 11.73 6.63 -6.75
C ARG A 114 10.82 7.73 -7.26
N TYR A 115 11.36 8.94 -7.45
CA TYR A 115 10.60 10.07 -7.96
C TYR A 115 11.08 10.45 -9.34
N GLU A 116 10.16 10.51 -10.29
CA GLU A 116 10.43 10.86 -11.69
C GLU A 116 9.61 12.08 -12.11
N LEU A 117 10.17 12.90 -12.99
CA LEU A 117 9.49 14.05 -13.56
C LEU A 117 8.51 13.57 -14.62
N GLN A 118 7.25 13.96 -14.49
CA GLN A 118 6.19 13.51 -15.41
C GLN A 118 6.40 14.00 -16.86
N GLU A 119 7.19 15.05 -17.07
CA GLU A 119 7.42 15.65 -18.38
C GLU A 119 8.29 14.77 -19.29
N ASP A 120 9.33 14.14 -18.74
CA ASP A 120 10.37 13.45 -19.51
C ASP A 120 10.88 12.16 -18.85
N ASP A 121 10.19 11.69 -17.80
CA ASP A 121 10.55 10.54 -16.96
C ASP A 121 11.95 10.65 -16.32
N SER A 122 12.53 11.85 -16.27
CA SER A 122 13.84 12.07 -15.65
C SER A 122 13.81 11.82 -14.14
N LEU A 123 14.87 11.22 -13.62
CA LEU A 123 15.00 10.95 -12.20
C LEU A 123 15.13 12.26 -11.41
N ILE A 124 14.19 12.53 -10.51
CA ILE A 124 14.25 13.64 -9.55
C ILE A 124 15.07 13.24 -8.33
N GLY A 125 14.92 11.99 -7.88
CA GLY A 125 15.67 11.45 -6.76
C GLY A 125 15.00 10.23 -6.14
N GLU A 126 15.68 9.64 -5.17
CA GLU A 126 15.25 8.43 -4.49
C GLU A 126 15.22 8.66 -2.97
N ASP A 127 14.30 7.98 -2.30
CA ASP A 127 14.12 7.99 -0.85
C ASP A 127 14.13 6.54 -0.35
N GLU A 128 15.26 6.16 0.24
CA GLU A 128 15.50 4.86 0.87
C GLU A 128 15.13 4.91 2.35
N PHE A 129 14.32 3.96 2.81
CA PHE A 129 13.90 3.89 4.21
C PHE A 129 13.65 2.44 4.68
N PRO A 130 13.85 2.15 5.97
CA PRO A 130 13.61 0.83 6.52
C PRO A 130 12.11 0.57 6.71
N TYR A 131 11.73 -0.70 6.64
CA TYR A 131 10.43 -1.21 7.06
C TYR A 131 10.27 -1.08 8.58
N ASP A 132 9.10 -0.62 9.01
CA ASP A 132 8.75 -0.49 10.42
C ASP A 132 7.35 -1.08 10.64
N ASP A 133 7.29 -2.33 11.10
CA ASP A 133 6.06 -3.09 11.33
C ASP A 133 5.15 -2.41 12.37
N ASN A 134 5.73 -1.88 13.44
CA ASN A 134 4.98 -1.25 14.52
C ASN A 134 4.36 0.06 14.04
N TRP A 135 5.14 0.87 13.34
CA TRP A 135 4.65 2.12 12.76
C TRP A 135 3.55 1.85 11.73
N LEU A 136 3.74 0.87 10.85
CA LEU A 136 2.75 0.48 9.85
C LEU A 136 1.42 0.07 10.50
N LYS A 137 1.46 -0.87 11.45
CA LYS A 137 0.26 -1.35 12.15
C LYS A 137 -0.44 -0.21 12.88
N ALA A 138 0.30 0.71 13.49
CA ALA A 138 -0.27 1.90 14.12
C ALA A 138 -0.96 2.83 13.09
N GLN A 139 -0.39 3.02 11.89
CA GLN A 139 -1.04 3.81 10.83
C GLN A 139 -2.32 3.15 10.30
N ILE A 140 -2.28 1.83 10.08
CA ILE A 140 -3.44 1.04 9.65
C ILE A 140 -4.54 1.14 10.71
N GLN A 141 -4.23 0.88 11.98
CA GLN A 141 -5.18 0.96 13.08
C GLN A 141 -5.81 2.36 13.19
N SER A 142 -5.00 3.42 13.18
CA SER A 142 -5.50 4.80 13.24
C SER A 142 -6.41 5.17 12.05
N SER A 143 -6.26 4.48 10.90
CA SER A 143 -7.11 4.67 9.72
C SER A 143 -8.41 3.89 9.85
N LEU A 144 -8.34 2.63 10.32
CA LEU A 144 -9.50 1.77 10.57
C LEU A 144 -10.42 2.36 11.64
N GLU A 145 -9.89 2.85 12.75
CA GLU A 145 -10.68 3.52 13.81
C GLU A 145 -11.54 4.65 13.24
N PHE A 146 -11.01 5.41 12.28
CA PHE A 146 -11.77 6.47 11.63
C PHE A 146 -12.84 5.92 10.68
N TRP A 147 -12.49 4.95 9.84
CA TRP A 147 -13.45 4.37 8.89
C TRP A 147 -14.56 3.56 9.55
N GLN A 148 -14.29 2.96 10.71
CA GLN A 148 -15.27 2.22 11.51
C GLN A 148 -16.10 3.13 12.44
N GLY A 149 -15.79 4.43 12.49
CA GLY A 149 -16.49 5.39 13.35
C GLY A 149 -16.10 5.32 14.84
N GLU A 150 -15.02 4.62 15.17
CA GLU A 150 -14.47 4.53 16.52
C GLU A 150 -13.70 5.80 16.93
N ARG A 151 -13.34 6.63 15.95
CA ARG A 151 -12.63 7.90 16.16
C ARG A 151 -13.13 9.00 15.21
N GLU A 152 -13.31 10.20 15.75
CA GLU A 152 -13.60 11.42 14.97
C GLU A 152 -12.45 11.85 14.05
N ALA A 153 -12.76 12.62 13.00
CA ALA A 153 -11.74 13.21 12.13
C ALA A 153 -10.74 14.09 12.92
N ARG A 154 -9.44 13.99 12.60
CA ARG A 154 -8.40 14.85 13.18
C ARG A 154 -8.11 16.01 12.24
N PHE A 155 -7.77 17.16 12.83
CA PHE A 155 -7.27 18.29 12.06
C PHE A 155 -5.85 18.02 11.55
N PRO A 156 -5.49 18.49 10.35
CA PRO A 156 -4.11 18.40 9.88
C PRO A 156 -3.19 19.18 10.81
N PRO A 157 -1.96 18.71 11.07
CA PRO A 157 -1.00 19.46 11.87
C PRO A 157 -0.59 20.78 11.15
N PRO A 158 0.02 21.76 11.85
CA PRO A 158 0.40 23.05 11.27
C PRO A 158 1.19 22.98 9.97
N LYS A 159 2.11 22.01 9.85
CA LYS A 159 2.92 21.76 8.64
C LYS A 159 2.10 21.32 7.43
N GLU A 160 0.85 20.90 7.64
CA GLU A 160 -0.08 20.38 6.64
C GLU A 160 -1.33 21.25 6.46
N HIS A 161 -1.41 22.42 7.10
CA HIS A 161 -2.53 23.36 6.95
C HIS A 161 -2.74 23.83 5.50
N TRP A 162 -1.75 23.66 4.62
CA TRP A 162 -1.93 23.89 3.18
C TRP A 162 -3.04 23.02 2.59
N LYS A 163 -3.33 21.85 3.18
CA LYS A 163 -4.46 20.97 2.79
C LYS A 163 -5.81 21.66 3.01
N CYS A 164 -5.92 22.56 4.00
CA CYS A 164 -7.15 23.31 4.28
C CYS A 164 -7.56 24.22 3.11
N ARG A 165 -6.63 24.62 2.24
CA ARG A 165 -6.92 25.44 1.04
C ARG A 165 -7.74 24.69 -0.02
N TYR A 166 -7.80 23.36 0.08
CA TYR A 166 -8.53 22.48 -0.82
C TYR A 166 -9.64 21.70 -0.10
N CYS A 167 -9.84 21.95 1.20
CA CYS A 167 -10.82 21.23 2.01
C CYS A 167 -12.22 21.82 1.80
N GLN A 168 -13.17 21.00 1.34
CA GLN A 168 -14.56 21.40 1.12
C GLN A 168 -15.29 21.79 2.42
N PHE A 169 -14.78 21.33 3.57
CA PHE A 169 -15.34 21.60 4.89
C PHE A 169 -14.63 22.75 5.64
N ALA A 170 -13.71 23.45 4.98
CA ALA A 170 -12.89 24.50 5.61
C ALA A 170 -13.72 25.57 6.33
N SER A 171 -14.85 25.99 5.74
CA SER A 171 -15.74 27.01 6.31
C SER A 171 -16.46 26.58 7.60
N LEU A 172 -16.63 25.28 7.82
CA LEU A 172 -17.27 24.70 9.00
C LEU A 172 -16.23 24.13 9.99
N CYS A 173 -14.94 24.29 9.71
CA CYS A 173 -13.86 23.66 10.45
C CYS A 173 -13.56 24.43 11.74
N PRO A 174 -13.74 23.83 12.94
CA PRO A 174 -13.51 24.51 14.22
C PRO A 174 -12.10 25.09 14.38
N SER A 175 -11.09 24.41 13.81
CA SER A 175 -9.70 24.85 13.89
C SER A 175 -9.39 26.14 13.11
N GLN A 176 -10.28 26.59 12.21
CA GLN A 176 -10.17 27.90 11.59
C GLN A 176 -10.82 29.00 12.46
N THR A 177 -11.94 28.72 13.11
CA THR A 177 -12.61 29.65 14.02
C THR A 177 -11.73 30.05 15.21
N ASP A 178 -10.93 29.12 15.74
CA ASP A 178 -9.99 29.42 16.84
C ASP A 178 -8.73 30.20 16.39
N ALA A 179 -8.40 30.19 15.10
CA ALA A 179 -7.30 30.99 14.56
C ALA A 179 -7.68 32.48 14.41
N TYR A 180 -8.95 32.78 14.16
CA TYR A 180 -9.45 34.16 14.02
C TYR A 180 -9.68 34.87 15.36
N SER A 181 -9.92 34.14 16.45
CA SER A 181 -10.04 34.70 17.80
C SER A 181 -8.68 35.16 18.36
N HIS A 182 -7.57 34.51 17.99
CA HIS A 182 -6.22 34.96 18.36
C HIS A 182 -5.63 36.07 17.48
N MET A 183 -6.17 36.32 16.28
CA MET A 183 -5.77 37.45 15.43
C MET A 183 -6.60 38.74 15.67
N SER A 184 -7.68 38.66 16.44
CA SER A 184 -8.52 39.84 16.80
C SER A 184 -8.15 40.49 18.14
N SER A 185 -7.28 39.88 18.94
CA SER A 185 -6.68 40.51 20.12
C SER A 185 -5.34 41.13 19.72
N LYS A 186 -5.41 42.37 19.23
CA LYS A 186 -4.26 43.28 19.20
C LYS A 186 -3.80 43.61 20.61
#